data_AF-A0A485JN13-F1
#
_entry.id   AF-A0A485JN13-F1
#
_cell.length_a   1.000
_cell.length_b   1.000
_cell.length_c   1.000
_cell.angle_alpha   90.00
_cell.angle_beta   90.00
_cell.angle_gamma   90.00
#
_symmetry.space_group_name_H-M   'P 1'
#
loop_
_entity.id
_entity.type
_entity.pdbx_description
1 polymer ?
#
loop_
_entity_poly.entity_id
_entity_poly.type
_entity_poly.pdbx_seq_one_letter_code
_entity_poly.pdbx_strand_id
1 'polypeptide(L)'
;MALKATIYKATVNVADLDRNQFLDASLTLARHPSETQERMMLRLLAWLKYADERLQFTRGLCADDEPEAWLRNDHLGIDLWIELGLPDERRIKKACTQAAEVALFAYNSRAAQIWWQQIRANVRSLPIFPSGIWTMNNWRK
;
A
#
# COMPACT_ATOMS: atom_id res chain seq x y z
N MET A 1 2.03 -24.59 -14.32
CA MET A 1 1.43 -23.55 -15.19
C MET A 1 1.09 -22.34 -14.32
N ALA A 2 1.48 -21.13 -14.71
CA ALA A 2 1.16 -19.93 -13.94
C ALA A 2 -0.36 -19.72 -13.92
N LEU A 3 -0.93 -19.65 -12.72
CA LEU A 3 -2.35 -19.41 -12.49
C LEU A 3 -2.73 -18.03 -13.07
N LYS A 4 -3.71 -18.00 -13.98
CA LYS A 4 -4.09 -16.79 -14.73
C LYS A 4 -4.73 -15.77 -13.77
N ALA A 5 -4.18 -14.57 -13.70
CA ALA A 5 -4.76 -13.48 -12.93
C ALA A 5 -6.12 -13.05 -13.51
N THR A 6 -7.05 -12.66 -12.63
CA THR A 6 -8.31 -12.02 -13.03
C THR A 6 -8.10 -10.52 -13.16
N ILE A 7 -8.49 -9.93 -14.29
CA ILE A 7 -8.35 -8.49 -14.52
C ILE A 7 -9.63 -7.75 -14.11
N TYR A 8 -9.47 -6.74 -13.26
CA TYR A 8 -10.52 -5.82 -12.85
C TYR A 8 -10.23 -4.44 -13.44
N LYS A 9 -11.29 -3.75 -13.86
CA LYS A 9 -11.22 -2.34 -14.27
C LYS A 9 -12.06 -1.51 -13.31
N ALA A 10 -11.51 -0.39 -12.87
CA ALA A 10 -12.20 0.54 -11.99
C ALA A 10 -12.04 1.96 -12.53
N THR A 11 -13.14 2.61 -12.86
CA THR A 11 -13.16 4.05 -13.11
C THR A 11 -13.47 4.74 -11.79
N VAL A 12 -12.57 5.60 -11.34
CA VAL A 12 -12.66 6.27 -10.05
C VAL A 12 -12.63 7.78 -10.23
N ASN A 13 -13.51 8.46 -9.52
CA ASN A 13 -13.50 9.91 -9.33
C ASN A 13 -13.19 10.15 -7.85
N VAL A 14 -12.13 10.87 -7.58
CA VAL A 14 -11.65 11.20 -6.23
C VAL A 14 -11.83 12.69 -6.02
N ALA A 15 -12.60 13.05 -5.00
CA ALA A 15 -12.74 14.42 -4.50
C ALA A 15 -12.12 14.49 -3.11
N ASP A 16 -10.82 14.79 -3.04
CA ASP A 16 -10.05 14.88 -1.80
C ASP A 16 -9.99 16.34 -1.35
N LEU A 17 -10.85 16.70 -0.38
CA LEU A 17 -10.93 18.06 0.14
C LEU A 17 -9.77 18.41 1.07
N ASP A 18 -9.15 17.42 1.72
CA ASP A 18 -8.02 17.64 2.64
C ASP A 18 -6.77 18.05 1.84
N ARG A 19 -6.57 17.44 0.66
CA ARG A 19 -5.50 17.78 -0.29
C ARG A 19 -5.93 18.81 -1.35
N ASN A 20 -7.20 19.24 -1.35
CA ASN A 20 -7.82 20.08 -2.37
C ASN A 20 -7.55 19.57 -3.81
N GLN A 21 -7.69 18.26 -4.00
CA GLN A 21 -7.38 17.56 -5.24
C GLN A 21 -8.61 16.82 -5.77
N PHE A 22 -8.88 17.00 -7.06
CA PHE A 22 -9.91 16.28 -7.79
C PHE A 22 -9.23 15.47 -8.89
N LEU A 23 -9.49 14.17 -8.95
CA LEU A 23 -8.82 13.26 -9.87
C LEU A 23 -9.81 12.25 -10.47
N ASP A 24 -9.80 12.14 -11.78
CA ASP A 24 -10.45 11.07 -12.53
C ASP A 24 -9.41 10.09 -13.05
N ALA A 25 -9.56 8.81 -12.73
CA ALA A 25 -8.62 7.77 -13.16
C ALA A 25 -9.31 6.50 -13.61
N SER A 26 -8.73 5.83 -14.61
CA SER A 26 -9.14 4.50 -15.06
C SER A 26 -8.07 3.48 -14.68
N LEU A 27 -8.35 2.71 -13.64
CA LEU A 27 -7.41 1.76 -13.05
C LEU A 27 -7.63 0.36 -13.61
N THR A 28 -6.52 -0.38 -13.77
CA THR A 28 -6.52 -1.80 -14.12
C THR A 28 -5.80 -2.57 -13.03
N LEU A 29 -6.50 -3.49 -12.36
CA LEU A 29 -5.95 -4.32 -11.29
C LEU A 29 -5.89 -5.77 -11.76
N ALA A 30 -4.70 -6.37 -11.68
CA ALA A 30 -4.54 -7.81 -11.81
C ALA A 30 -4.67 -8.45 -10.42
N ARG A 31 -5.68 -9.30 -10.24
CA ARG A 31 -5.88 -10.10 -9.03
C ARG A 31 -5.25 -11.47 -9.22
N HIS A 32 -4.19 -11.76 -8.47
CA HIS A 32 -3.59 -13.09 -8.44
C HIS A 32 -4.56 -14.10 -7.78
N PRO A 33 -4.58 -15.39 -8.16
CA PRO A 33 -5.54 -16.33 -7.57
C PRO A 33 -5.38 -16.61 -6.07
N SER A 34 -4.21 -16.32 -5.48
CA SER A 34 -4.03 -16.33 -4.02
C SER A 34 -4.45 -15.03 -3.33
N GLU A 35 -4.78 -13.99 -4.09
CA GLU A 35 -5.26 -12.73 -3.54
C GLU A 35 -6.78 -12.79 -3.30
N THR A 36 -7.18 -12.51 -2.06
CA THR A 36 -8.60 -12.38 -1.71
C THR A 36 -9.19 -11.11 -2.31
N GLN A 37 -10.50 -11.12 -2.56
CA GLN A 37 -11.20 -9.92 -3.05
C GLN A 37 -11.09 -8.75 -2.06
N GLU A 38 -11.15 -9.02 -0.75
CA GLU A 38 -10.96 -8.02 0.30
C GLU A 38 -9.60 -7.34 0.22
N ARG A 39 -8.53 -8.11 0.02
CA ARG A 39 -7.17 -7.56 -0.14
C ARG A 39 -7.06 -6.70 -1.41
N MET A 40 -7.63 -7.16 -2.52
CA MET A 40 -7.67 -6.37 -3.76
C MET A 40 -8.42 -5.04 -3.56
N MET A 41 -9.56 -5.06 -2.86
CA MET A 41 -10.30 -3.84 -2.54
C MET A 41 -9.52 -2.92 -1.58
N LEU A 42 -8.73 -3.49 -0.66
CA LEU A 42 -7.84 -2.71 0.19
C LEU A 42 -6.72 -2.03 -0.62
N ARG A 43 -6.20 -2.67 -1.68
CA ARG A 43 -5.25 -2.02 -2.62
C ARG A 43 -5.90 -0.84 -3.31
N LEU A 44 -7.12 -1.02 -3.80
CA LEU A 44 -7.88 0.07 -4.42
C LEU A 44 -8.12 1.20 -3.42
N LEU A 45 -8.50 0.90 -2.18
CA LEU A 45 -8.69 1.90 -1.12
C LEU A 45 -7.39 2.63 -0.79
N ALA A 46 -6.27 1.92 -0.71
CA ALA A 46 -4.95 2.53 -0.50
C ALA A 46 -4.59 3.48 -1.64
N TRP A 47 -4.89 3.10 -2.87
CA TRP A 47 -4.71 3.97 -4.03
C TRP A 47 -5.60 5.21 -3.94
N LEU A 48 -6.88 5.07 -3.60
CA LEU A 48 -7.81 6.21 -3.45
C LEU A 48 -7.36 7.20 -2.37
N LYS A 49 -6.81 6.70 -1.26
CA LYS A 49 -6.30 7.53 -0.18
C LYS A 49 -5.09 8.37 -0.60
N TYR A 50 -4.20 7.77 -1.39
CA TYR A 50 -2.99 8.41 -1.90
C TYR A 50 -3.14 8.79 -3.38
N ALA A 51 -4.36 9.09 -3.82
CA ALA A 51 -4.69 9.24 -5.23
C ALA A 51 -3.76 10.24 -5.92
N ASP A 52 -3.14 9.77 -7.01
CA ASP A 52 -2.18 10.49 -7.82
C ASP A 52 -2.10 9.82 -9.20
N GLU A 53 -1.94 10.60 -10.26
CA GLU A 53 -1.85 10.09 -11.64
C GLU A 53 -0.64 9.18 -11.86
N ARG A 54 0.44 9.38 -11.09
CA ARG A 54 1.68 8.62 -11.17
C ARG A 54 1.70 7.41 -10.24
N LEU A 55 0.69 7.24 -9.37
CA LEU A 55 0.59 6.11 -8.47
C LEU A 55 0.21 4.84 -9.24
N GLN A 56 1.11 3.87 -9.26
CA GLN A 56 0.96 2.65 -10.06
C GLN A 56 0.91 1.41 -9.17
N PHE A 57 -0.05 0.51 -9.44
CA PHE A 57 -0.02 -0.85 -8.91
C PHE A 57 1.14 -1.64 -9.50
N THR A 58 1.74 -2.50 -8.69
CA THR A 58 2.80 -3.40 -9.14
C THR A 58 2.37 -4.86 -9.01
N ARG A 59 3.31 -5.80 -9.17
CA ARG A 59 3.07 -7.23 -8.93
C ARG A 59 2.95 -7.57 -7.44
N GLY A 60 3.39 -6.69 -6.53
CA GLY A 60 3.17 -6.77 -5.08
C GLY A 60 3.39 -8.17 -4.52
N LEU A 61 2.31 -8.82 -4.09
CA LEU A 61 2.27 -10.21 -3.58
C LEU A 61 3.09 -11.25 -4.37
N CYS A 62 3.32 -11.03 -5.67
CA CYS A 62 4.08 -11.94 -6.54
C CYS A 62 5.57 -11.57 -6.70
N ALA A 63 6.04 -10.49 -6.06
CA ALA A 63 7.38 -9.97 -6.19
C ALA A 63 7.93 -9.45 -4.84
N ASP A 64 9.00 -10.07 -4.34
CA ASP A 64 9.62 -9.72 -3.05
C ASP A 64 10.34 -8.36 -3.06
N ASP A 65 10.40 -7.69 -4.21
CA ASP A 65 11.06 -6.42 -4.42
C ASP A 65 10.16 -5.26 -4.83
N GLU A 66 8.89 -5.51 -5.13
CA GLU A 66 7.93 -4.46 -5.48
C GLU A 66 6.88 -4.26 -4.38
N PRO A 67 6.47 -3.01 -4.06
CA PRO A 67 5.35 -2.71 -3.17
C PRO A 67 4.01 -3.14 -3.76
N GLU A 68 2.90 -3.01 -3.06
CA GLU A 68 1.59 -3.15 -3.73
C GLU A 68 1.32 -2.03 -4.73
N ALA A 69 1.75 -0.81 -4.40
CA ALA A 69 1.76 0.34 -5.30
C ALA A 69 2.90 1.29 -4.94
N TRP A 70 3.39 2.05 -5.92
CA TRP A 70 4.37 3.11 -5.69
C TRP A 70 4.07 4.39 -6.46
N LEU A 71 4.54 5.50 -5.92
CA LEU A 71 4.68 6.75 -6.65
C LEU A 71 6.16 6.99 -6.89
N ARG A 72 6.53 7.21 -8.16
CA ARG A 72 7.92 7.49 -8.54
C ARG A 72 8.06 8.91 -9.07
N ASN A 73 9.16 9.56 -8.72
CA ASN A 73 9.54 10.88 -9.24
C ASN A 73 10.23 10.80 -10.60
N ASP A 74 10.55 11.96 -11.18
CA ASP A 74 11.15 12.09 -12.51
C ASP A 74 12.58 11.54 -12.59
N HIS A 75 13.23 11.34 -11.44
CA HIS A 75 14.55 10.72 -11.32
C HIS A 75 14.49 9.22 -11.04
N LEU A 76 13.31 8.60 -11.19
CA LEU A 76 13.04 7.19 -10.91
C LEU A 76 13.20 6.79 -9.42
N GLY A 77 13.32 7.76 -8.51
CA GLY A 77 13.23 7.54 -7.08
C GLY A 77 11.80 7.22 -6.65
N ILE A 78 11.65 6.52 -5.53
CA ILE A 78 10.34 6.17 -4.98
C ILE A 78 9.97 7.24 -3.95
N ASP A 79 8.93 8.02 -4.24
CA ASP A 79 8.42 9.01 -3.29
C ASP A 79 7.50 8.35 -2.28
N LEU A 80 6.61 7.45 -2.75
CA LEU A 80 5.67 6.72 -1.90
C LEU A 80 5.73 5.22 -2.14
N TRP A 81 5.86 4.45 -1.06
CA TRP A 81 5.76 2.98 -1.04
C TRP A 81 4.50 2.54 -0.28
N ILE A 82 3.58 1.88 -0.96
CA ILE A 82 2.36 1.34 -0.35
C ILE A 82 2.52 -0.17 -0.11
N GLU A 83 2.43 -0.57 1.15
CA GLU A 83 2.53 -1.95 1.60
C GLU A 83 1.23 -2.40 2.26
N LEU A 84 0.82 -3.66 2.08
CA LEU A 84 -0.38 -4.22 2.70
C LEU A 84 -0.04 -5.46 3.53
N GLY A 85 -0.83 -5.64 4.60
CA GLY A 85 -0.77 -6.82 5.45
C GLY A 85 0.15 -6.63 6.65
N LEU A 86 0.88 -7.70 7.00
CA LEU A 86 1.69 -7.79 8.21
C LEU A 86 3.14 -8.12 7.82
N PRO A 87 3.86 -7.19 7.16
CA PRO A 87 5.23 -7.43 6.70
C PRO A 87 6.18 -7.67 7.86
N ASP A 88 7.23 -8.44 7.62
CA ASP A 88 8.31 -8.61 8.59
C ASP A 88 9.18 -7.34 8.69
N GLU A 89 10.05 -7.30 9.70
CA GLU A 89 10.91 -6.13 9.94
C GLU A 89 11.86 -5.86 8.78
N ARG A 90 12.32 -6.91 8.09
CA ARG A 90 13.25 -6.79 6.97
C ARG A 90 12.58 -6.09 5.80
N ARG A 91 11.32 -6.42 5.48
CA ARG A 91 10.52 -5.79 4.43
C ARG A 91 10.20 -4.34 4.78
N ILE A 92 9.83 -4.04 6.02
CA ILE A 92 9.57 -2.66 6.47
C ILE A 92 10.84 -1.81 6.34
N LYS A 93 11.97 -2.32 6.84
CA LYS A 93 13.25 -1.60 6.75
C LYS A 93 13.64 -1.36 5.29
N LYS A 94 13.45 -2.34 4.41
CA LYS A 94 13.69 -2.18 2.97
C LYS A 94 12.85 -1.05 2.38
N ALA A 95 11.54 -1.05 2.63
CA ALA A 95 10.65 0.02 2.17
C ALA A 95 11.12 1.40 2.65
N CYS A 96 11.41 1.54 3.95
CA CYS A 96 11.90 2.79 4.56
C CYS A 96 13.28 3.23 4.04
N THR A 97 14.09 2.32 3.49
CA THR A 97 15.38 2.70 2.88
C THR A 97 15.26 3.08 1.41
N GLN A 98 14.21 2.63 0.73
CA GLN A 98 14.05 2.80 -0.72
C GLN A 98 13.13 3.97 -1.09
N ALA A 99 12.20 4.34 -0.19
CA ALA A 99 11.20 5.35 -0.45
C ALA A 99 11.27 6.52 0.52
N ALA A 100 10.89 7.71 0.07
CA ALA A 100 10.78 8.89 0.92
C ALA A 100 9.63 8.77 1.94
N GLU A 101 8.52 8.15 1.54
CA GLU A 101 7.36 7.89 2.36
C GLU A 101 6.93 6.41 2.26
N VAL A 102 6.52 5.83 3.38
CA VAL A 102 6.00 4.45 3.45
C VAL A 102 4.62 4.46 4.09
N ALA A 103 3.62 3.95 3.39
CA ALA A 103 2.27 3.76 3.89
C ALA A 103 1.97 2.26 4.05
N LEU A 104 1.59 1.84 5.25
CA LEU A 104 1.32 0.44 5.55
C LEU A 104 -0.15 0.23 5.96
N PHE A 105 -0.86 -0.59 5.19
CA PHE A 105 -2.26 -0.94 5.42
C PHE A 105 -2.35 -2.34 6.04
N ALA A 106 -2.44 -2.37 7.37
CA ALA A 106 -2.60 -3.61 8.11
C ALA A 106 -4.08 -3.99 8.22
N TYR A 107 -4.40 -5.23 7.86
CA TYR A 107 -5.73 -5.82 7.99
C TYR A 107 -5.68 -7.05 8.88
N ASN A 108 -6.84 -7.61 9.24
CA ASN A 108 -7.02 -8.64 10.28
C ASN A 108 -6.65 -8.13 11.68
N SER A 109 -7.61 -7.49 12.35
CA SER A 109 -7.42 -6.71 13.58
C SER A 109 -6.68 -7.45 14.69
N ARG A 110 -6.97 -8.74 14.92
CA ARG A 110 -6.31 -9.52 15.98
C ARG A 110 -4.85 -9.81 15.65
N ALA A 111 -4.57 -10.26 14.43
CA ALA A 111 -3.22 -10.53 13.98
C ALA A 111 -2.39 -9.24 13.90
N ALA A 112 -2.99 -8.15 13.40
CA ALA A 112 -2.37 -6.83 13.34
C ALA A 112 -1.99 -6.28 14.71
N GLN A 113 -2.81 -6.49 15.73
CA GLN A 113 -2.49 -6.05 17.09
C GLN A 113 -1.28 -6.79 17.67
N ILE A 114 -1.22 -8.11 17.50
CA ILE A 114 -0.09 -8.93 17.97
C ILE A 114 1.18 -8.56 17.20
N TRP A 115 1.10 -8.49 15.87
CA TRP A 115 2.21 -8.09 15.00
C TRP A 115 2.74 -6.71 15.40
N TRP A 116 1.87 -5.73 15.62
CA TRP A 116 2.28 -4.39 16.00
C TRP A 116 3.01 -4.37 17.35
N GLN A 117 2.56 -5.17 18.32
CA GLN A 117 3.25 -5.27 19.61
C GLN A 117 4.68 -5.81 19.48
N GLN A 118 4.90 -6.72 18.53
CA GLN A 118 6.22 -7.31 18.27
C GLN A 118 7.16 -6.32 17.59
N ILE A 119 6.70 -5.62 16.55
CA ILE A 119 7.60 -4.82 15.71
C ILE A 119 7.73 -3.35 16.14
N ARG A 120 6.79 -2.82 16.97
CA ARG A 120 6.72 -1.38 17.30
C ARG A 120 8.02 -0.80 17.86
N ALA A 121 8.78 -1.59 18.62
CA ALA A 121 10.04 -1.12 19.21
C ALA A 121 11.10 -0.89 18.13
N ASN A 122 11.14 -1.78 17.14
CA ASN A 122 12.11 -1.78 16.05
C ASN A 122 11.73 -0.80 14.95
N VAL A 123 10.44 -0.58 14.69
CA VAL A 123 10.00 0.40 13.68
C VAL A 123 10.21 1.84 14.17
N ARG A 124 10.10 2.12 15.47
CA ARG A 124 10.33 3.46 16.03
C ARG A 124 11.75 3.98 15.87
N SER A 125 12.73 3.09 15.69
CA SER A 125 14.14 3.48 15.48
C SER A 125 14.49 3.70 14.01
N LEU A 126 13.55 3.49 13.09
CA LEU A 126 13.78 3.70 11.66
C LEU A 126 13.77 5.21 11.32
N PRO A 127 14.64 5.65 10.39
CA PRO A 127 14.79 7.06 10.04
C PRO A 127 13.55 7.64 9.36
N ILE A 128 12.80 6.79 8.66
CA ILE A 128 11.51 7.11 8.05
C ILE A 128 10.48 6.27 8.79
N PHE A 129 9.72 6.93 9.69
CA PHE A 129 8.56 6.30 10.28
C PHE A 129 7.48 6.24 9.21
N PRO A 130 6.76 5.11 9.04
CA PRO A 130 5.64 5.06 8.12
C PRO A 130 4.68 6.21 8.44
N SER A 131 4.36 7.04 7.44
CA SER A 131 3.49 8.21 7.58
C SER A 131 2.11 7.84 8.13
N GLY A 132 1.75 6.56 8.06
CA GLY A 132 0.78 5.95 8.95
C GLY A 132 0.79 4.42 8.84
N ILE A 133 0.50 3.75 9.95
CA ILE A 133 0.00 2.36 9.93
C ILE A 133 -1.51 2.43 9.99
N TRP A 134 -2.13 2.24 8.84
CA TRP A 134 -3.57 2.26 8.68
C TRP A 134 -4.10 0.88 9.06
N THR A 135 -4.60 0.76 10.29
CA THR A 135 -5.40 -0.40 10.70
C THR A 135 -6.87 -0.07 10.44
N MET A 136 -7.70 -1.03 9.98
CA MET A 136 -9.15 -0.82 9.74
C MET A 136 -9.91 -0.18 10.92
N ASN A 137 -9.38 -0.21 12.15
CA ASN A 137 -9.98 0.41 13.32
C ASN A 137 -9.58 1.89 13.54
N ASN A 138 -8.49 2.38 12.93
CA ASN A 138 -7.95 3.74 13.15
C ASN A 138 -8.39 4.76 12.08
N TRP A 139 -9.33 4.42 11.19
CA TRP A 139 -9.83 5.31 10.13
C TRP A 139 -10.81 6.38 10.63
N ARG A 140 -11.17 6.33 11.91
CA ARG A 140 -11.91 7.40 12.59
C ARG A 140 -10.93 8.27 13.37
N LYS A 141 -10.29 9.20 12.69
CA LYS A 141 -9.80 10.44 13.28
C LYS A 141 -10.09 11.57 12.31
#